data_AF-A0A0K8WLH2-F1
#
_entry.id   AF-A0A0K8WLH2-F1
#
_cell.length_a   1.000
_cell.length_b   1.000
_cell.length_c   1.000
_cell.angle_alpha   90.00
_cell.angle_beta   90.00
_cell.angle_gamma   90.00
#
_symmetry.space_group_name_H-M   'P 1'
#
loop_
_entity.id
_entity.type
_entity.pdbx_description
1 polymer ?
#
loop_
_entity_poly.entity_id
_entity_poly.type
_entity_poly.pdbx_seq_one_letter_code
_entity_poly.pdbx_strand_id
1 'polypeptide(L)'
;MPEHTPAPTPHRAVYGFGFYLLFLTLFILYVMWALLPTESWGLHYLPDKYFAAYLPILILMGMFFFEFFIYPGIGLAMTPNVDHLESVMDTTLLLRHAEIDIDAKSLNASLWSRVRYDIQVTPRKERKVLSNCRYCQGMHKLPAAHEQISTLRFLDLQDVNRSIMD
;
A
#
# COMPACT_ATOMS: atom_id res chain seq x y z
N MET A 1 -14.56 15.61 -12.58
CA MET A 1 -13.34 15.80 -13.39
C MET A 1 -12.90 14.46 -13.96
N PRO A 2 -13.40 14.06 -15.14
CA PRO A 2 -13.06 12.78 -15.81
C PRO A 2 -11.56 12.59 -16.10
N GLU A 3 -10.77 13.66 -16.06
CA GLU A 3 -9.31 13.68 -16.19
C GLU A 3 -8.56 12.87 -15.12
N HIS A 4 -9.14 12.72 -13.92
CA HIS A 4 -8.56 11.93 -12.81
C HIS A 4 -9.11 10.51 -12.70
N THR A 5 -10.11 10.16 -13.50
CA THR A 5 -10.69 8.82 -13.49
C THR A 5 -9.73 7.85 -14.18
N PRO A 6 -9.37 6.68 -13.61
CA PRO A 6 -8.49 5.70 -14.26
C PRO A 6 -9.14 4.97 -15.45
N ALA A 7 -10.38 5.31 -15.81
CA ALA A 7 -11.11 4.65 -16.89
C ALA A 7 -10.39 4.79 -18.24
N PRO A 8 -10.51 3.76 -19.10
CA PRO A 8 -9.91 3.76 -20.43
C PRO A 8 -10.59 4.83 -21.29
N THR A 9 -9.89 5.94 -21.52
CA THR A 9 -10.32 6.97 -22.47
C THR A 9 -9.51 6.84 -23.76
N PRO A 10 -10.11 7.06 -24.94
CA PRO A 10 -9.41 6.95 -26.23
C PRO A 10 -8.19 7.88 -26.31
N HIS A 11 -8.25 9.05 -25.65
CA HIS A 11 -7.11 9.97 -25.56
C HIS A 11 -5.89 9.35 -24.85
N ARG A 12 -6.09 8.53 -23.81
CA ARG A 12 -4.98 7.87 -23.09
C ARG A 12 -4.34 6.73 -23.88
N ALA A 13 -5.09 6.10 -24.79
CA ALA A 13 -4.57 5.04 -25.66
C ALA A 13 -3.50 5.54 -26.64
N VAL A 14 -3.55 6.83 -27.02
CA VAL A 14 -2.58 7.43 -27.95
C VAL A 14 -1.17 7.42 -27.38
N TYR A 15 -0.99 7.67 -26.08
CA TYR A 15 0.33 7.64 -25.44
C TYR A 15 0.93 6.23 -25.47
N GLY A 16 0.13 5.21 -25.13
CA GLY A 16 0.57 3.82 -25.18
C GLY A 16 0.96 3.39 -26.59
N PHE A 17 0.19 3.80 -27.60
CA PHE A 17 0.51 3.53 -29.00
C PHE A 17 1.78 4.25 -29.46
N GLY A 18 1.97 5.51 -29.08
CA GLY A 18 3.21 6.25 -29.37
C GLY A 18 4.45 5.59 -28.76
N PHE A 19 4.37 5.18 -27.50
CA PHE A 19 5.44 4.43 -26.84
C PHE A 19 5.67 3.07 -27.50
N TYR A 20 4.61 2.36 -27.91
CA TYR A 20 4.76 1.10 -28.63
C TYR A 20 5.56 1.26 -29.92
N LEU A 21 5.25 2.26 -30.75
CA LEU A 21 6.01 2.53 -31.98
C LEU A 21 7.46 2.94 -31.67
N LEU A 22 7.66 3.77 -30.63
CA LEU A 22 9.00 4.17 -30.19
C LEU A 22 9.84 2.95 -29.77
N PHE A 23 9.32 2.09 -28.90
CA PHE A 23 10.04 0.91 -28.44
C PHE A 23 10.23 -0.12 -29.54
N LEU A 24 9.26 -0.27 -30.45
CA LEU A 24 9.40 -1.15 -31.61
C LEU A 24 10.53 -0.68 -32.53
N THR A 25 10.59 0.60 -32.84
CA THR A 25 11.66 1.18 -33.68
C THR A 25 13.03 1.09 -33.01
N LEU A 26 13.13 1.42 -31.72
CA LEU A 26 14.35 1.24 -30.93
C LEU A 26 14.79 -0.23 -30.86
N PHE A 27 13.86 -1.16 -30.70
CA PHE A 27 14.14 -2.59 -30.67
C PHE A 27 14.67 -3.09 -32.02
N ILE A 28 14.07 -2.67 -33.14
CA ILE A 28 14.56 -3.02 -34.48
C ILE A 28 15.98 -2.45 -34.68
N LEU A 29 16.21 -1.18 -34.35
CA LEU A 29 17.53 -0.56 -34.42
C LEU A 29 18.56 -1.29 -33.55
N TYR A 30 18.15 -1.72 -32.36
CA TYR A 30 18.97 -2.49 -31.44
C TYR A 30 19.36 -3.87 -32.01
N VAL A 31 18.39 -4.63 -32.52
CA VAL A 31 18.65 -5.95 -33.13
C VAL A 31 19.52 -5.82 -34.38
N MET A 32 19.24 -4.83 -35.22
CA MET A 32 20.06 -4.51 -36.38
C MET A 32 21.50 -4.19 -35.96
N TRP A 33 21.68 -3.35 -34.95
CA TRP A 33 23.00 -3.05 -34.40
C TRP A 33 23.69 -4.30 -33.84
N ALA A 34 22.98 -5.16 -33.10
CA ALA A 34 23.55 -6.34 -32.46
C ALA A 34 24.01 -7.41 -33.47
N LEU A 35 23.25 -7.63 -34.54
CA LEU A 35 23.48 -8.72 -35.49
C LEU A 35 24.36 -8.34 -36.69
N LEU A 36 24.36 -7.06 -37.11
CA LEU A 36 25.10 -6.66 -38.30
C LEU A 36 26.59 -6.43 -38.01
N PRO A 37 27.48 -6.76 -38.98
CA PRO A 37 28.91 -6.52 -38.88
C PRO A 37 29.23 -5.03 -39.08
N THR A 38 29.11 -4.24 -38.01
CA THR A 38 29.34 -2.78 -38.00
C THR A 38 30.76 -2.38 -38.40
N GLU A 39 31.75 -3.20 -38.06
CA GLU A 39 33.16 -2.96 -38.43
C GLU A 39 33.36 -2.90 -39.94
N SER A 40 32.62 -3.72 -40.70
CA SER A 40 32.74 -3.75 -42.17
C SER A 40 32.15 -2.52 -42.86
N TRP A 41 31.32 -1.76 -42.14
CA TRP A 41 30.67 -0.55 -42.64
C TRP A 41 31.37 0.73 -42.15
N GLY A 42 32.56 0.60 -41.54
CA GLY A 42 33.33 1.73 -41.00
C GLY A 42 32.74 2.31 -39.71
N LEU A 43 31.83 1.60 -39.05
CA LEU A 43 31.09 2.04 -37.86
C LEU A 43 31.84 1.67 -36.56
N HIS A 44 33.09 2.13 -36.42
CA HIS A 44 33.97 1.80 -35.29
C HIS A 44 33.67 2.54 -33.98
N TYR A 45 32.78 3.53 -33.99
CA TYR A 45 32.46 4.36 -32.83
C TYR A 45 31.34 3.80 -31.95
N LEU A 46 30.72 2.69 -32.37
CA LEU A 46 29.65 2.07 -31.61
C LEU A 46 30.22 1.23 -30.46
N PRO A 47 29.46 1.06 -29.36
CA PRO A 47 29.90 0.23 -28.24
C PRO A 47 30.14 -1.22 -28.69
N ASP A 48 31.01 -1.91 -27.94
CA ASP A 48 31.32 -3.32 -28.18
C ASP A 48 30.05 -4.18 -28.17
N LYS A 49 30.01 -5.23 -29.00
CA LYS A 49 28.88 -6.15 -29.14
C LYS A 49 28.55 -6.87 -27.84
N TYR A 50 29.50 -6.98 -26.91
CA TYR A 50 29.23 -7.45 -25.55
C TYR A 50 28.09 -6.68 -24.86
N PHE A 51 27.96 -5.37 -25.14
CA PHE A 51 26.89 -4.55 -24.58
C PHE A 51 25.49 -4.98 -25.04
N ALA A 52 25.37 -5.67 -26.18
CA ALA A 52 24.10 -6.22 -26.65
C ALA A 52 23.60 -7.42 -25.81
N ALA A 53 24.45 -8.06 -25.03
CA ALA A 53 24.01 -9.04 -24.03
C ALA A 53 23.88 -8.40 -22.65
N TYR A 54 24.80 -7.49 -22.31
CA TYR A 54 24.87 -6.87 -21.00
C TYR A 54 23.67 -5.94 -20.70
N LEU A 55 23.28 -5.07 -21.63
CA LEU A 55 22.18 -4.13 -21.45
C LEU A 55 20.84 -4.81 -21.07
N PRO A 56 20.36 -5.85 -21.79
CA PRO A 56 19.10 -6.50 -21.43
C PRO A 56 19.19 -7.20 -20.07
N ILE A 57 20.33 -7.81 -19.73
CA ILE A 57 20.55 -8.41 -18.41
C ILE A 57 20.49 -7.33 -17.32
N LEU A 58 21.10 -6.16 -17.54
CA LEU A 58 21.07 -5.05 -16.59
C LEU A 58 19.65 -4.50 -16.37
N ILE A 59 18.86 -4.39 -17.45
CA ILE A 59 17.45 -3.99 -17.35
C ILE A 59 16.66 -5.02 -16.54
N LEU A 60 16.83 -6.32 -16.82
CA LEU A 60 16.16 -7.39 -16.08
C LEU A 60 16.55 -7.41 -14.60
N MET A 61 17.84 -7.18 -14.29
CA MET A 61 18.31 -7.07 -12.90
C MET A 61 17.70 -5.86 -12.20
N GLY A 62 17.61 -4.71 -12.89
CA GLY A 62 16.95 -3.51 -12.37
C GLY A 62 15.46 -3.73 -12.10
N MET A 63 14.76 -4.40 -13.03
CA MET A 63 13.35 -4.77 -12.86
C MET A 63 13.16 -5.74 -11.68
N PHE A 64 14.01 -6.77 -11.58
CA PHE A 64 14.00 -7.69 -10.46
C PHE A 64 14.18 -6.96 -9.13
N PHE A 65 15.18 -6.07 -9.05
CA PHE A 65 15.40 -5.31 -7.82
C PHE A 65 14.21 -4.41 -7.47
N PHE A 66 13.62 -3.77 -8.49
CA PHE A 66 12.45 -2.91 -8.30
C PHE A 66 11.22 -3.69 -7.84
N GLU A 67 10.93 -4.83 -8.46
CA GLU A 67 9.73 -5.63 -8.19
C GLU A 67 9.80 -6.37 -6.85
N PHE A 68 10.96 -6.88 -6.45
CA PHE A 68 11.09 -7.68 -5.24
C PHE A 68 11.45 -6.87 -3.99
N PHE A 69 12.14 -5.74 -4.14
CA PHE A 69 12.60 -4.97 -2.98
C PHE A 69 11.90 -3.62 -2.89
N ILE A 70 11.94 -2.82 -3.98
CA ILE A 70 11.45 -1.45 -3.93
C ILE A 70 9.92 -1.43 -3.84
N TYR A 71 9.23 -2.17 -4.69
CA TYR A 71 7.76 -2.15 -4.75
C TYR A 71 7.11 -2.65 -3.44
N PRO A 72 7.53 -3.80 -2.86
CA PRO A 72 7.04 -4.22 -1.55
C PRO A 72 7.48 -3.27 -0.43
N GLY A 73 8.69 -2.70 -0.52
CA GLY A 73 9.18 -1.71 0.43
C GLY A 73 8.31 -0.45 0.49
N ILE A 74 7.89 0.06 -0.67
CA ILE A 74 6.94 1.18 -0.76
C ILE A 74 5.57 0.75 -0.22
N GLY A 75 5.10 -0.45 -0.57
CA GLY A 75 3.85 -1.00 -0.03
C GLY A 75 3.85 -1.03 1.50
N LEU A 76 4.90 -1.56 2.11
CA LEU A 76 5.09 -1.61 3.56
C LEU A 76 5.26 -0.22 4.17
N ALA A 77 5.94 0.71 3.50
CA ALA A 77 6.06 2.10 3.97
C ALA A 77 4.73 2.86 3.96
N MET A 78 3.79 2.48 3.09
CA MET A 78 2.43 3.05 3.05
C MET A 78 1.45 2.35 3.99
N THR A 79 1.81 1.19 4.57
CA THR A 79 0.93 0.54 5.55
C THR A 79 0.90 1.30 6.88
N PRO A 80 -0.29 1.48 7.50
CA PRO A 80 -0.40 2.10 8.81
C PRO A 80 0.29 1.24 9.88
N ASN A 81 0.74 1.87 10.97
CA ASN A 81 1.42 1.18 12.07
C ASN A 81 0.57 0.01 12.58
N VAL A 82 1.22 -1.12 12.90
CA VAL A 82 0.59 -2.36 13.38
C VAL A 82 -0.27 -2.17 14.63
N ASP A 83 0.01 -1.12 15.40
CA ASP A 83 -0.72 -0.75 16.62
C ASP A 83 -2.06 -0.03 16.34
N HIS A 84 -2.27 0.49 15.12
CA HIS A 84 -3.52 1.18 14.74
C HIS A 84 -4.58 0.21 14.23
N LEU A 85 -5.85 0.45 14.57
CA LEU A 85 -7.00 -0.35 14.13
C LEU A 85 -7.14 -0.38 12.60
N GLU A 86 -6.70 0.69 11.94
CA GLU A 86 -6.67 0.85 10.48
C GLU A 86 -5.81 -0.20 9.77
N SER A 87 -4.90 -0.88 10.49
CA SER A 87 -4.11 -2.00 9.95
C SER A 87 -4.91 -3.29 9.78
N VAL A 88 -6.04 -3.45 10.49
CA VAL A 88 -6.86 -4.67 10.49
C VAL A 88 -8.20 -4.46 9.80
N MET A 89 -8.78 -3.26 9.92
CA MET A 89 -10.14 -2.96 9.47
C MET A 89 -10.14 -1.74 8.56
N ASP A 90 -10.82 -1.85 7.43
CA ASP A 90 -11.08 -0.71 6.56
C ASP A 90 -12.14 0.18 7.19
N THR A 91 -11.69 1.29 7.79
CA THR A 91 -12.55 2.27 8.45
C THR A 91 -13.55 2.89 7.47
N THR A 92 -13.22 2.98 6.17
CA THR A 92 -14.11 3.56 5.16
C THR A 92 -15.32 2.66 4.87
N LEU A 93 -15.13 1.34 4.89
CA LEU A 93 -16.22 0.38 4.72
C LEU A 93 -17.12 0.32 5.95
N LEU A 94 -16.55 0.44 7.15
CA LEU A 94 -17.32 0.56 8.39
C LEU A 94 -18.19 1.83 8.36
N LEU A 95 -17.64 2.95 7.91
CA LEU A 95 -18.37 4.21 7.78
C LEU A 95 -19.49 4.11 6.74
N ARG A 96 -19.27 3.40 5.63
CA ARG A 96 -20.28 3.21 4.57
C ARG A 96 -21.43 2.29 5.01
N HIS A 97 -21.14 1.22 5.75
CA HIS A 97 -22.18 0.32 6.27
C HIS A 97 -23.01 1.02 7.36
N ALA A 98 -22.35 1.81 8.22
CA ALA A 98 -23.03 2.67 9.18
C ALA A 98 -23.92 3.70 8.48
N GLU A 99 -23.49 4.28 7.35
CA GLU A 99 -24.29 5.23 6.56
C GLU A 99 -25.53 4.59 5.91
N ILE A 100 -25.42 3.35 5.44
CA ILE A 100 -26.57 2.58 4.92
C ILE A 100 -27.58 2.27 6.05
N ASP A 101 -27.10 2.03 7.26
CA ASP A 101 -27.94 1.78 8.45
C ASP A 101 -28.55 3.09 9.02
N ILE A 102 -27.96 4.26 8.71
CA ILE A 102 -28.45 5.59 9.11
C ILE A 102 -29.74 6.00 8.39
N ASP A 103 -30.05 5.44 7.21
CA ASP A 103 -31.33 5.67 6.51
C ASP A 103 -32.53 5.09 7.31
N ALA A 104 -32.27 4.22 8.30
CA ALA A 104 -33.28 3.66 9.19
C ALA A 104 -33.51 4.44 10.50
N LYS A 105 -32.72 5.48 10.84
CA LYS A 105 -32.93 6.21 12.12
C LYS A 105 -32.36 7.63 12.13
N SER A 106 -33.19 8.57 11.69
CA SER A 106 -32.96 10.02 11.60
C SER A 106 -32.69 10.79 12.92
N LEU A 107 -32.29 10.12 14.01
CA LEU A 107 -31.97 10.78 15.30
C LEU A 107 -30.49 10.69 15.71
N ASN A 108 -29.67 9.87 15.03
CA ASN A 108 -28.30 9.57 15.49
C ASN A 108 -27.19 10.43 14.85
N ALA A 109 -27.52 11.35 13.93
CA ALA A 109 -26.55 12.21 13.27
C ALA A 109 -25.74 13.13 14.22
N SER A 110 -26.29 13.44 15.40
CA SER A 110 -25.64 14.30 16.42
C SER A 110 -24.74 13.53 17.40
N LEU A 111 -24.85 12.21 17.46
CA LEU A 111 -24.04 11.36 18.37
C LEU A 111 -22.74 10.93 17.67
N TRP A 112 -22.83 10.56 16.39
CA TRP A 112 -21.68 10.05 15.63
C TRP A 112 -20.68 11.12 15.18
N SER A 113 -21.08 12.40 15.11
CA SER A 113 -20.14 13.52 14.95
C SER A 113 -19.29 13.75 16.21
N ARG A 114 -19.83 13.43 17.40
CA ARG A 114 -19.10 13.50 18.68
C ARG A 114 -18.13 12.33 18.84
N VAL A 115 -18.50 11.12 18.40
CA VAL A 115 -17.58 9.96 18.37
C VAL A 115 -16.39 10.22 17.44
N ARG A 116 -16.64 10.82 16.26
CA ARG A 116 -15.57 11.20 15.32
C ARG A 116 -14.64 12.26 15.92
N TYR A 117 -15.17 13.21 16.69
CA TYR A 117 -14.38 14.21 17.44
C TYR A 117 -13.59 13.56 18.58
N ASP A 118 -14.18 12.66 19.37
CA ASP A 118 -13.49 12.03 20.52
C ASP A 118 -12.37 11.07 20.10
N ILE A 119 -12.56 10.31 19.01
CA ILE A 119 -11.53 9.43 18.45
C ILE A 119 -10.34 10.23 17.88
N GLN A 120 -10.59 11.40 17.31
CA GLN A 120 -9.55 12.27 16.75
C GLN A 120 -8.85 13.14 17.81
N VAL A 121 -9.53 13.51 18.91
CA VAL A 121 -9.03 14.49 19.90
C VAL A 121 -8.47 13.82 21.16
N THR A 122 -8.93 12.62 21.54
CA THR A 122 -8.37 11.90 22.69
C THR A 122 -7.50 10.73 22.22
N PRO A 123 -6.16 10.79 22.34
CA PRO A 123 -5.38 9.58 22.18
C PRO A 123 -5.90 8.58 23.22
N ARG A 124 -6.34 7.40 22.76
CA ARG A 124 -6.76 6.30 23.63
C ARG A 124 -5.72 6.19 24.73
N LYS A 125 -6.13 6.47 25.98
CA LYS A 125 -5.23 6.44 27.13
C LYS A 125 -4.79 4.98 27.28
N GLU A 126 -3.67 4.62 26.64
CA GLU A 126 -3.04 3.31 26.81
C GLU A 126 -2.94 3.11 28.32
N ARG A 127 -3.72 2.17 28.87
CA ARG A 127 -3.52 1.74 30.25
C ARG A 127 -2.22 0.95 30.24
N LYS A 128 -1.10 1.67 30.33
CA LYS A 128 0.25 1.10 30.40
C LYS A 128 0.42 0.24 31.65
N VAL A 129 -0.45 0.40 32.65
CA VAL A 129 -0.38 -0.30 33.93
C VAL A 129 -1.77 -0.78 34.36
N LEU A 130 -1.92 -2.08 34.58
CA LEU A 130 -3.03 -2.68 35.31
C LEU A 130 -2.71 -2.62 36.81
N SER A 131 -3.43 -1.79 37.57
CA SER A 131 -3.41 -1.85 39.03
C SER A 131 -4.50 -2.82 39.52
N ASN A 132 -4.26 -3.50 40.64
CA ASN A 132 -5.15 -4.52 41.21
C ASN A 132 -5.42 -5.71 40.29
N CYS A 133 -4.37 -6.41 39.86
CA CYS A 133 -4.54 -7.70 39.19
C CYS A 133 -5.23 -8.71 40.13
N ARG A 134 -6.33 -9.31 39.71
CA ARG A 134 -7.13 -10.23 40.54
C ARG A 134 -6.37 -11.49 40.96
N TYR A 135 -5.33 -11.86 40.21
CA TYR A 135 -4.56 -13.09 40.44
C TYR A 135 -3.42 -12.90 41.44
N CYS A 136 -2.72 -11.78 41.40
CA CYS A 136 -1.51 -11.53 42.22
C CYS A 136 -1.59 -10.24 43.07
N GLN A 137 -2.70 -9.49 42.98
CA GLN A 137 -2.95 -8.23 43.67
C GLN A 137 -1.89 -7.13 43.46
N GLY A 138 -1.01 -7.29 42.47
CA GLY A 138 0.08 -6.37 42.15
C GLY A 138 -0.23 -5.44 40.97
N MET A 139 0.76 -4.61 40.63
CA MET A 139 0.74 -3.75 39.44
C MET A 139 1.48 -4.42 38.29
N HIS A 140 0.82 -4.54 37.13
CA HIS A 140 1.43 -5.08 35.91
C HIS A 140 1.51 -4.01 34.84
N LYS A 141 2.66 -3.93 34.15
CA LYS A 141 2.73 -3.19 32.90
C LYS A 141 2.08 -4.02 31.80
N LEU A 142 1.10 -3.48 31.08
CA LEU A 142 0.61 -4.14 29.88
C LEU A 142 1.71 -4.06 28.81
N PRO A 143 2.13 -5.18 28.23
CA PRO A 143 3.08 -5.18 27.12
C PRO A 143 2.46 -4.45 25.92
N ALA A 144 3.29 -3.73 25.17
CA ALA A 144 2.84 -3.09 23.93
C ALA A 144 2.42 -4.17 22.92
N ALA A 145 1.58 -3.83 21.94
CA ALA A 145 1.04 -4.83 21.01
C ALA A 145 2.14 -5.53 20.19
N HIS A 146 3.25 -4.85 19.87
CA HIS A 146 4.43 -5.47 19.25
C HIS A 146 5.22 -6.42 20.18
N GLU A 147 5.03 -6.35 21.49
CA GLU A 147 5.67 -7.21 22.50
C GLU A 147 4.83 -8.46 22.82
N GLN A 148 3.61 -8.58 22.28
CA GLN A 148 2.70 -9.70 22.52
C GLN A 148 2.79 -10.77 21.43
N ILE A 149 2.79 -12.04 21.83
CA ILE A 149 2.76 -13.19 20.92
C ILE A 149 1.40 -13.18 20.17
N SER A 150 1.45 -13.26 18.84
CA SER A 150 0.32 -13.03 17.92
C SER A 150 -0.95 -13.85 18.18
N THR A 151 -0.84 -14.96 18.91
CA THR A 151 -1.96 -15.86 19.24
C THR A 151 -2.86 -15.35 20.36
N LEU A 152 -2.49 -14.27 21.06
CA LEU A 152 -3.32 -13.65 22.11
C LEU A 152 -4.01 -12.36 21.65
N ARG A 153 -3.95 -12.01 20.36
CA ARG A 153 -4.79 -10.98 19.75
C ARG A 153 -6.18 -11.52 19.47
N PHE A 154 -6.87 -12.01 20.49
CA PHE A 154 -8.33 -11.98 20.43
C PHE A 154 -8.70 -10.52 20.69
N LEU A 155 -8.85 -9.77 19.60
CA LEU A 155 -9.62 -8.54 19.61
C LEU A 155 -10.94 -8.92 20.29
N ASP A 156 -11.16 -8.47 21.53
CA ASP A 156 -12.33 -8.88 22.29
C ASP A 156 -13.55 -8.31 21.57
N LEU A 157 -14.26 -9.16 20.82
CA LEU A 157 -15.45 -8.79 20.08
C LEU A 157 -16.51 -8.20 21.03
N GLN A 158 -16.42 -8.48 22.34
CA GLN A 158 -17.25 -7.82 23.35
C GLN A 158 -16.93 -6.33 23.51
N ASP A 159 -15.67 -5.91 23.40
CA ASP A 159 -15.29 -4.50 23.49
C ASP A 159 -15.73 -3.72 22.23
N VAL A 160 -15.65 -4.36 21.05
CA VAL A 160 -16.20 -3.79 19.81
C VAL A 160 -17.72 -3.67 19.91
N ASN A 161 -18.42 -4.72 20.36
CA ASN A 161 -19.86 -4.68 20.53
C ASN A 161 -20.31 -3.66 21.59
N ARG A 162 -19.56 -3.50 22.69
CA ARG A 162 -19.87 -2.45 23.69
C ARG A 162 -19.72 -1.05 23.10
N SER A 163 -18.67 -0.80 22.32
CA SER A 163 -18.47 0.51 21.68
C SER A 163 -19.49 0.86 20.59
N ILE A 164 -20.21 -0.14 20.07
CA ILE A 164 -21.27 0.05 19.07
C ILE A 164 -22.64 0.22 19.76
N MET A 165 -22.82 -0.31 20.97
CA MET A 165 -24.12 -0.35 21.67
C MET A 165 -24.30 0.69 22.79
N ASP A 166 -23.23 1.33 23.27
CA ASP A 166 -23.27 2.47 24.20
C ASP A 166 -23.20 3.82 23.47
#